data_AF-G2QK21-F1
#
_entry.id   AF-G2QK21-F1
#
_cell.length_a   1.000
_cell.length_b   1.000
_cell.length_c   1.000
_cell.angle_alpha   90.00
_cell.angle_beta   90.00
_cell.angle_gamma   90.00
#
_symmetry.space_group_name_H-M   'P 1'
#
loop_
_entity.id
_entity.type
_entity.pdbx_description
1 polymer ?
#
loop_
_entity_poly.entity_id
_entity_poly.type
_entity_poly.pdbx_seq_one_letter_code
_entity_poly.pdbx_strand_id
1 'polypeptide(L)'
;MAGLVEDVEKQAAVTPHPGTLAPEKMSLSTKGTGPSLTCSDTQSSIDTDPLSPLQHALALPLAAAEVEQIPSDDLDDDDEEEEEEEDNDGNPNHISRSNSNNVNEDNKDPLHLTRTRTSVTSAASRPLDFEVTIEADDPENPRNWPLWYRAYTVLSVSYATWVVVLYSTSYTATIPGIMAEFGVSSRPVATLGLTTYLLGLAAGSVVVAPMSELYGRRVVYLVCLGLFVVLIIPCGLATGLAELVVVRFIGAVFGAAMISNSPGTVVDIAGHESLALCMSWYSIAPLNGPVTGPLIGGFVYENLGWRWGNWLAMILAGVAFVMLSLVKETYMPALLKKKAARLRKETGDDRWWCRHDQRISTLDLLKTNLGRPFVLAATEPILWFFNIWSVNFP
;
A
#
# COMPACT_ATOMS: atom_id res chain seq x y z
N MET A 1 -9.29 48.10 -19.82
CA MET A 1 -8.65 48.84 -18.71
C MET A 1 -7.73 47.84 -18.01
N ALA A 2 -6.54 47.50 -18.53
CA ALA A 2 -5.35 48.31 -18.78
C ALA A 2 -4.85 49.00 -17.50
N GLY A 3 -3.78 48.45 -16.92
CA GLY A 3 -2.99 49.05 -15.84
C GLY A 3 -3.03 48.26 -14.53
N LEU A 4 -2.17 47.24 -14.40
CA LEU A 4 -1.54 46.78 -13.14
C LEU A 4 -0.64 45.56 -13.42
N VAL A 5 0.24 45.69 -14.42
CA VAL A 5 1.36 44.78 -14.69
C VAL A 5 2.55 45.66 -15.03
N GLU A 6 3.16 46.25 -14.01
CA GLU A 6 4.45 46.97 -14.02
C GLU A 6 4.63 47.49 -12.61
N ASP A 7 5.38 46.81 -11.73
CA ASP A 7 6.02 47.44 -10.55
C ASP A 7 6.92 46.54 -9.68
N VAL A 8 7.30 45.32 -10.09
CA VAL A 8 8.21 44.48 -9.27
C VAL A 8 9.56 44.18 -9.94
N GLU A 9 9.81 44.69 -11.15
CA GLU A 9 11.05 44.45 -11.89
C GLU A 9 11.94 45.70 -12.04
N LYS A 10 12.14 46.46 -10.97
CA LYS A 10 13.23 47.45 -10.89
C LYS A 10 13.68 47.66 -9.44
N GLN A 11 14.70 46.92 -9.01
CA GLN A 11 15.81 47.43 -8.19
C GLN A 11 16.76 46.29 -7.79
N ALA A 12 17.65 45.95 -8.71
CA ALA A 12 18.93 45.33 -8.40
C ALA A 12 20.05 46.33 -8.77
N ALA A 13 21.02 46.45 -7.86
CA ALA A 13 22.36 47.03 -8.00
C ALA A 13 22.51 48.57 -8.06
N VAL A 14 23.22 49.14 -7.07
CA VAL A 14 24.62 49.64 -7.17
C VAL A 14 25.03 50.36 -5.84
N THR A 15 26.21 50.00 -5.35
CA THR A 15 27.00 50.42 -4.16
C THR A 15 27.74 51.78 -4.40
N PRO A 16 28.72 52.36 -3.61
CA PRO A 16 29.63 51.77 -2.59
C PRO A 16 30.24 52.63 -1.42
N HIS A 17 30.89 51.90 -0.48
CA HIS A 17 32.14 52.14 0.31
C HIS A 17 32.28 53.29 1.36
N PRO A 18 33.34 53.30 2.24
CA PRO A 18 34.36 52.27 2.62
C PRO A 18 34.58 52.11 4.17
N GLY A 19 35.10 50.97 4.65
CA GLY A 19 36.52 50.80 5.08
C GLY A 19 36.58 50.42 6.58
N THR A 20 37.20 49.32 7.03
CA THR A 20 38.66 49.23 7.27
C THR A 20 39.05 47.81 7.72
N LEU A 21 40.02 47.20 7.00
CA LEU A 21 41.10 46.24 7.36
C LEU A 21 40.77 45.04 8.31
N ALA A 22 40.75 43.76 7.92
CA ALA A 22 41.78 42.85 7.36
C ALA A 22 42.79 42.28 8.43
N PRO A 23 43.50 41.15 8.19
CA PRO A 23 43.14 39.82 8.74
C PRO A 23 44.34 39.06 9.37
N GLU A 24 44.13 37.88 9.96
CA GLU A 24 45.23 36.93 10.20
C GLU A 24 44.79 35.48 9.97
N LYS A 25 45.44 34.83 8.98
CA LYS A 25 45.53 33.38 8.82
C LYS A 25 46.96 32.99 9.17
N MET A 26 47.16 31.89 9.89
CA MET A 26 48.40 31.12 9.76
C MET A 26 48.16 29.62 9.96
N SER A 27 48.69 28.87 8.99
CA SER A 27 48.70 27.42 8.85
C SER A 27 49.88 26.76 9.60
N LEU A 28 49.87 25.42 9.59
CA LEU A 28 51.01 24.48 9.53
C LEU A 28 51.52 23.79 10.83
N SER A 29 51.37 22.44 10.81
CA SER A 29 52.46 21.44 10.83
C SER A 29 52.89 20.74 12.14
N THR A 30 52.57 19.43 12.17
CA THR A 30 53.46 18.24 12.36
C THR A 30 54.15 17.87 13.70
N LYS A 31 54.30 16.53 13.83
CA LYS A 31 55.17 15.67 14.67
C LYS A 31 54.53 15.27 16.01
N GLY A 32 54.22 13.98 16.23
CA GLY A 32 55.18 12.86 16.43
C GLY A 32 55.42 12.78 17.94
N THR A 33 55.17 11.70 18.68
CA THR A 33 55.84 10.39 18.67
C THR A 33 55.21 9.54 19.80
N GLY A 34 54.99 8.24 19.61
CA GLY A 34 54.96 7.25 20.72
C GLY A 34 56.39 6.97 21.25
N PRO A 35 56.67 5.92 22.06
CA PRO A 35 55.92 4.66 22.19
C PRO A 35 55.91 3.95 23.58
N SER A 36 55.09 2.89 23.66
CA SER A 36 55.32 1.53 24.21
C SER A 36 55.77 1.20 25.66
N LEU A 37 54.88 0.44 26.35
CA LEU A 37 55.05 -0.91 26.94
C LEU A 37 56.10 -1.24 28.03
N THR A 38 55.62 -1.84 29.14
CA THR A 38 56.18 -3.01 29.90
C THR A 38 55.06 -3.56 30.84
N CYS A 39 54.56 -4.81 30.75
CA CYS A 39 54.99 -6.08 31.43
C CYS A 39 55.43 -5.91 32.91
N SER A 40 55.08 -6.73 33.91
CA SER A 40 54.68 -8.15 33.99
C SER A 40 54.31 -8.56 35.44
N ASP A 41 53.43 -9.56 35.57
CA ASP A 41 53.28 -10.66 36.56
C ASP A 41 53.35 -10.44 38.09
N THR A 42 52.38 -11.00 38.84
CA THR A 42 52.57 -11.89 40.03
C THR A 42 51.27 -12.63 40.46
N GLN A 43 51.31 -13.96 40.35
CA GLN A 43 50.72 -15.10 41.11
C GLN A 43 49.58 -15.03 42.17
N SER A 44 48.66 -16.03 42.04
CA SER A 44 48.22 -17.07 43.02
C SER A 44 46.82 -17.02 43.70
N SER A 45 46.35 -18.24 44.04
CA SER A 45 45.13 -18.69 44.78
C SER A 45 43.83 -18.76 43.96
N ILE A 46 43.37 -19.96 43.54
CA ILE A 46 42.56 -20.98 44.27
C ILE A 46 41.29 -20.36 44.85
N ASP A 47 40.17 -20.52 44.15
CA ASP A 47 38.93 -20.98 44.77
C ASP A 47 38.00 -21.60 43.72
N THR A 48 37.42 -22.72 44.14
CA THR A 48 36.51 -23.62 43.43
C THR A 48 35.12 -23.00 43.30
N ASP A 49 34.52 -23.04 42.11
CA ASP A 49 33.08 -22.88 41.93
C ASP A 49 32.49 -23.91 40.95
N PRO A 50 31.25 -24.39 41.16
CA PRO A 50 30.78 -25.69 40.68
C PRO A 50 29.74 -25.52 39.57
N LEU A 51 30.14 -25.41 38.31
CA LEU A 51 29.21 -25.40 37.17
C LEU A 51 29.78 -26.12 35.93
N SER A 52 30.12 -27.40 36.10
CA SER A 52 30.55 -28.30 35.02
C SER A 52 29.42 -29.24 34.55
N PRO A 53 28.31 -28.71 34.00
CA PRO A 53 27.70 -29.42 32.87
C PRO A 53 27.17 -28.52 31.72
N LEU A 54 27.50 -27.22 31.66
CA LEU A 54 27.01 -26.33 30.59
C LEU A 54 28.01 -26.04 29.45
N GLN A 55 29.17 -26.70 29.42
CA GLN A 55 30.17 -26.51 28.35
C GLN A 55 30.12 -27.57 27.23
N HIS A 56 29.27 -28.59 27.32
CA HIS A 56 29.11 -29.59 26.25
C HIS A 56 27.99 -29.30 25.24
N ALA A 57 27.25 -28.20 25.40
CA ALA A 57 26.20 -27.77 24.45
C ALA A 57 26.62 -26.59 23.55
N LEU A 58 27.87 -26.12 23.65
CA LEU A 58 28.39 -24.93 22.95
C LEU A 58 29.52 -25.25 21.94
N ALA A 59 29.57 -26.49 21.46
CA ALA A 59 30.47 -26.94 20.41
C ALA A 59 29.66 -27.53 19.24
N LEU A 60 29.06 -26.64 18.42
CA LEU A 60 28.70 -26.93 17.04
C LEU A 60 29.39 -25.87 16.16
N PRO A 61 30.05 -26.27 15.06
CA PRO A 61 31.02 -25.42 14.38
C PRO A 61 30.33 -24.31 13.58
N LEU A 62 30.84 -23.09 13.73
CA LEU A 62 30.67 -22.01 12.76
C LEU A 62 31.21 -22.48 11.41
N ALA A 63 30.32 -22.83 10.48
CA ALA A 63 30.65 -22.95 9.07
C ALA A 63 30.57 -21.55 8.44
N ALA A 64 31.72 -21.05 8.03
CA ALA A 64 31.89 -19.81 7.29
C ALA A 64 31.04 -19.82 6.01
N ALA A 65 30.28 -18.74 5.79
CA ALA A 65 29.72 -18.43 4.49
C ALA A 65 30.84 -17.79 3.65
N GLU A 66 31.54 -18.64 2.89
CA GLU A 66 32.48 -18.21 1.86
C GLU A 66 31.70 -17.58 0.70
N VAL A 67 32.18 -16.43 0.23
CA VAL A 67 31.71 -15.72 -0.96
C VAL A 67 32.20 -16.47 -2.19
N GLU A 68 31.30 -17.04 -2.98
CA GLU A 68 31.67 -17.62 -4.28
C GLU A 68 31.77 -16.50 -5.33
N GLN A 69 33.01 -16.09 -5.58
CA GLN A 69 33.41 -15.27 -6.74
C GLN A 69 33.39 -16.15 -8.00
N ILE A 70 32.69 -15.69 -9.04
CA ILE A 70 32.77 -16.25 -10.39
C ILE A 70 34.14 -15.85 -10.98
N PRO A 71 35.00 -16.79 -11.43
CA PRO A 71 36.26 -16.46 -12.09
C PRO A 71 36.03 -16.04 -13.54
N SER A 72 36.66 -14.93 -13.91
CA SER A 72 37.08 -14.57 -15.26
C SER A 72 38.23 -15.47 -15.71
N ASP A 73 38.20 -15.97 -16.94
CA ASP A 73 39.38 -16.17 -17.79
C ASP A 73 38.92 -16.28 -19.27
N ASP A 74 39.29 -15.24 -20.01
CA ASP A 74 39.79 -15.16 -21.39
C ASP A 74 39.41 -16.23 -22.42
N LEU A 75 38.79 -15.82 -23.54
CA LEU A 75 39.19 -16.18 -24.91
C LEU A 75 38.65 -15.15 -25.93
N ASP A 76 39.59 -14.33 -26.39
CA ASP A 76 39.89 -13.86 -27.76
C ASP A 76 38.84 -13.16 -28.65
N ASP A 77 39.33 -12.03 -29.16
CA ASP A 77 38.87 -11.17 -30.25
C ASP A 77 38.53 -11.93 -31.55
N ASP A 78 37.56 -11.39 -32.30
CA ASP A 78 37.66 -11.17 -33.77
C ASP A 78 36.44 -10.34 -34.22
N ASP A 79 36.72 -9.08 -34.57
CA ASP A 79 36.31 -8.31 -35.78
C ASP A 79 34.83 -8.33 -36.24
N GLU A 80 34.18 -7.15 -36.29
CA GLU A 80 33.84 -6.39 -37.52
C GLU A 80 32.83 -7.15 -38.42
N GLU A 81 31.65 -6.63 -38.82
CA GLU A 81 31.42 -5.39 -39.54
C GLU A 81 29.88 -5.19 -39.69
N GLU A 82 29.48 -3.95 -39.90
CA GLU A 82 28.14 -3.54 -40.35
C GLU A 82 27.84 -4.06 -41.76
N GLU A 83 26.55 -4.22 -42.12
CA GLU A 83 25.99 -3.66 -43.37
C GLU A 83 24.47 -3.92 -43.47
N GLU A 84 23.73 -2.82 -43.57
CA GLU A 84 22.38 -2.77 -44.14
C GLU A 84 22.49 -2.91 -45.67
N GLU A 85 21.56 -3.57 -46.35
CA GLU A 85 20.99 -3.10 -47.64
C GLU A 85 19.70 -3.85 -48.02
N GLU A 86 18.89 -3.16 -48.81
CA GLU A 86 17.48 -3.33 -49.11
C GLU A 86 17.14 -4.36 -50.21
N ASP A 87 15.82 -4.53 -50.38
CA ASP A 87 15.10 -4.72 -51.65
C ASP A 87 14.79 -6.12 -52.24
N ASN A 88 13.50 -6.43 -52.10
CA ASN A 88 12.53 -6.54 -53.20
C ASN A 88 12.22 -7.92 -53.87
N ASP A 89 10.90 -8.10 -54.03
CA ASP A 89 10.12 -8.88 -55.02
C ASP A 89 10.03 -10.42 -54.99
N GLY A 90 8.78 -10.89 -55.17
CA GLY A 90 8.50 -12.03 -56.06
C GLY A 90 7.99 -13.35 -55.48
N ASN A 91 6.67 -13.49 -55.39
CA ASN A 91 5.87 -14.75 -55.33
C ASN A 91 6.12 -15.67 -56.57
N PRO A 92 5.49 -16.86 -56.78
CA PRO A 92 5.15 -18.07 -55.99
C PRO A 92 5.72 -19.41 -56.58
N ASN A 93 5.42 -20.53 -55.91
CA ASN A 93 5.23 -21.90 -56.43
C ASN A 93 6.45 -22.76 -56.85
N HIS A 94 6.70 -23.85 -56.10
CA HIS A 94 6.89 -25.16 -56.73
C HIS A 94 6.42 -26.32 -55.84
N ILE A 95 5.51 -27.12 -56.39
CA ILE A 95 5.06 -28.42 -55.92
C ILE A 95 6.06 -29.46 -56.42
N SER A 96 6.57 -30.34 -55.55
CA SER A 96 7.03 -31.67 -55.95
C SER A 96 6.80 -32.71 -54.86
N ARG A 97 5.95 -33.66 -55.20
CA ARG A 97 5.70 -34.96 -54.55
C ARG A 97 6.98 -35.80 -54.49
N SER A 98 7.17 -36.61 -53.44
CA SER A 98 6.88 -38.06 -53.46
C SER A 98 7.64 -38.88 -52.39
N ASN A 99 6.86 -39.74 -51.73
CA ASN A 99 7.15 -41.12 -51.29
C ASN A 99 8.03 -41.45 -50.06
N SER A 100 7.31 -42.00 -49.07
CA SER A 100 7.50 -43.34 -48.47
C SER A 100 8.67 -43.61 -47.54
N ASN A 101 8.40 -43.72 -46.23
CA ASN A 101 8.27 -45.02 -45.54
C ASN A 101 8.00 -44.85 -44.02
N ASN A 102 7.14 -45.71 -43.49
CA ASN A 102 6.76 -45.89 -42.09
C ASN A 102 7.95 -46.08 -41.14
N VAL A 103 7.93 -45.44 -39.95
CA VAL A 103 8.18 -46.08 -38.64
C VAL A 103 7.45 -45.30 -37.52
N ASN A 104 6.52 -46.01 -36.88
CA ASN A 104 6.00 -45.99 -35.50
C ASN A 104 5.88 -44.71 -34.65
N GLU A 105 4.71 -44.66 -34.01
CA GLU A 105 4.29 -43.93 -32.82
C GLU A 105 5.40 -43.65 -31.80
N ASP A 106 5.50 -42.39 -31.37
CA ASP A 106 5.85 -42.08 -29.99
C ASP A 106 5.00 -40.91 -29.47
N ASN A 107 4.38 -41.21 -28.34
CA ASN A 107 3.40 -40.47 -27.56
C ASN A 107 3.96 -39.12 -27.07
N LYS A 108 3.37 -37.99 -27.50
CA LYS A 108 3.60 -36.67 -26.87
C LYS A 108 2.52 -36.42 -25.83
N ASP A 109 2.83 -36.76 -24.58
CA ASP A 109 2.03 -36.38 -23.42
C ASP A 109 1.95 -34.84 -23.31
N PRO A 110 0.75 -34.25 -23.11
CA PRO A 110 0.65 -32.83 -22.81
C PRO A 110 1.05 -32.56 -21.35
N LEU A 111 1.87 -31.52 -21.16
CA LEU A 111 2.33 -30.98 -19.88
C LEU A 111 1.18 -30.84 -18.87
N HIS A 112 1.18 -31.71 -17.86
CA HIS A 112 0.29 -31.61 -16.71
C HIS A 112 0.74 -30.44 -15.83
N LEU A 113 0.09 -29.28 -16.01
CA LEU A 113 0.22 -28.16 -15.09
C LEU A 113 -0.29 -28.62 -13.71
N THR A 114 0.63 -28.97 -12.81
CA THR A 114 0.30 -29.33 -11.43
C THR A 114 -0.18 -28.08 -10.71
N ARG A 115 -1.48 -27.79 -10.85
CA ARG A 115 -2.20 -26.75 -10.13
C ARG A 115 -2.26 -27.19 -8.67
N THR A 116 -1.50 -26.50 -7.82
CA THR A 116 -1.48 -26.68 -6.36
C THR A 116 -2.91 -26.77 -5.81
N ARG A 117 -3.27 -27.97 -5.34
CA ARG A 117 -4.55 -28.30 -4.71
C ARG A 117 -4.59 -27.74 -3.29
N THR A 118 -5.14 -26.55 -3.12
CA THR A 118 -5.47 -26.04 -1.78
C THR A 118 -6.91 -25.53 -1.74
N SER A 119 -7.88 -26.45 -1.87
CA SER A 119 -9.29 -26.35 -1.37
C SER A 119 -10.24 -27.32 -2.10
N VAL A 120 -9.90 -28.61 -2.23
CA VAL A 120 -10.62 -29.54 -3.15
C VAL A 120 -11.80 -30.27 -2.51
N THR A 121 -11.95 -30.30 -1.19
CA THR A 121 -12.94 -31.21 -0.56
C THR A 121 -14.41 -30.80 -0.72
N SER A 122 -14.73 -29.57 -1.13
CA SER A 122 -16.13 -29.17 -1.39
C SER A 122 -16.48 -28.92 -2.87
N ALA A 123 -15.47 -28.80 -3.75
CA ALA A 123 -15.70 -28.52 -5.18
C ALA A 123 -15.81 -29.81 -6.03
N ALA A 124 -15.33 -30.95 -5.53
CA ALA A 124 -15.28 -32.21 -6.29
C ALA A 124 -16.65 -32.88 -6.50
N SER A 125 -17.72 -32.43 -5.85
CA SER A 125 -19.07 -33.03 -5.95
C SER A 125 -20.05 -32.27 -6.84
N ARG A 126 -19.63 -31.16 -7.49
CA ARG A 126 -20.50 -30.35 -8.34
C ARG A 126 -20.11 -30.48 -9.82
N PRO A 127 -21.08 -30.57 -10.75
CA PRO A 127 -20.78 -30.74 -12.17
C PRO A 127 -20.03 -29.53 -12.72
N LEU A 128 -18.92 -29.77 -13.43
CA LEU A 128 -18.05 -28.74 -14.00
C LEU A 128 -18.75 -27.92 -15.10
N ASP A 129 -19.71 -28.52 -15.81
CA ASP A 129 -20.46 -27.88 -16.90
C ASP A 129 -21.32 -26.69 -16.45
N PHE A 130 -21.64 -26.62 -15.16
CA PHE A 130 -22.42 -25.53 -14.55
C PHE A 130 -21.54 -24.57 -13.73
N GLU A 131 -20.20 -24.69 -13.83
CA GLU A 131 -19.28 -23.76 -13.18
C GLU A 131 -19.24 -22.44 -13.96
N VAL A 132 -19.69 -21.35 -13.32
CA VAL A 132 -19.61 -20.01 -13.90
C VAL A 132 -18.20 -19.49 -13.74
N THR A 133 -17.48 -19.36 -14.85
CA THR A 133 -16.19 -18.68 -14.96
C THR A 133 -16.34 -17.40 -15.78
N ILE A 134 -15.45 -16.44 -15.53
CA ILE A 134 -15.28 -15.27 -16.39
C ILE A 134 -14.20 -15.67 -17.39
N GLU A 135 -14.56 -15.74 -18.67
CA GLU A 135 -13.58 -15.97 -19.73
C GLU A 135 -12.60 -14.80 -19.78
N ALA A 136 -11.37 -15.05 -20.24
CA ALA A 136 -10.30 -14.06 -20.21
C ALA A 136 -10.64 -12.77 -20.97
N ASP A 137 -11.58 -12.83 -21.93
CA ASP A 137 -12.00 -11.70 -22.79
C ASP A 137 -13.38 -11.10 -22.40
N ASP A 138 -14.01 -11.55 -21.31
CA ASP A 138 -15.35 -11.06 -20.93
C ASP A 138 -15.32 -9.57 -20.53
N PRO A 139 -16.18 -8.69 -21.10
CA PRO A 139 -16.30 -7.28 -20.70
C PRO A 139 -16.66 -7.04 -19.22
N GLU A 140 -17.21 -8.05 -18.53
CA GLU A 140 -17.46 -8.00 -17.09
C GLU A 140 -16.17 -8.14 -16.25
N ASN A 141 -15.03 -8.48 -16.87
CA ASN A 141 -13.72 -8.54 -16.20
C ASN A 141 -13.14 -7.13 -15.95
N PRO A 142 -12.87 -6.73 -14.69
CA PRO A 142 -12.29 -5.44 -14.35
C PRO A 142 -10.94 -5.14 -15.01
N ARG A 143 -10.20 -6.18 -15.41
CA ARG A 143 -8.90 -6.05 -16.09
C ARG A 143 -9.03 -5.63 -17.55
N ASN A 144 -10.14 -5.95 -18.20
CA ASN A 144 -10.39 -5.66 -19.61
C ASN A 144 -11.07 -4.30 -19.84
N TRP A 145 -11.32 -3.55 -18.76
CA TRP A 145 -11.88 -2.22 -18.87
C TRP A 145 -10.94 -1.26 -19.61
N PRO A 146 -11.51 -0.27 -20.32
CA PRO A 146 -10.69 0.69 -21.05
C PRO A 146 -9.78 1.46 -20.07
N LEU A 147 -8.56 1.78 -20.50
CA LEU A 147 -7.51 2.35 -19.66
C LEU A 147 -7.97 3.60 -18.89
N TRP A 148 -8.75 4.48 -19.52
CA TRP A 148 -9.29 5.67 -18.87
C TRP A 148 -10.17 5.35 -17.66
N TYR A 149 -10.94 4.26 -17.72
CA TYR A 149 -11.84 3.85 -16.65
C TYR A 149 -11.10 3.14 -15.51
N ARG A 150 -10.04 2.38 -15.85
CA ARG A 150 -9.11 1.81 -14.86
C ARG A 150 -8.37 2.93 -14.12
N ALA A 151 -7.84 3.91 -14.86
CA ALA A 151 -7.20 5.10 -14.28
C ALA A 151 -8.16 5.92 -13.41
N TYR A 152 -9.40 6.11 -13.86
CA TYR A 152 -10.46 6.76 -13.07
C TYR A 152 -10.76 6.02 -11.77
N THR A 153 -10.80 4.68 -11.81
CA THR A 153 -11.02 3.85 -10.63
C THR A 153 -9.87 4.00 -9.63
N VAL A 154 -8.62 3.91 -10.09
CA VAL A 154 -7.43 4.16 -9.26
C VAL A 154 -7.49 5.56 -8.66
N LEU A 155 -7.74 6.59 -9.48
CA LEU A 155 -7.82 7.98 -9.03
C LEU A 155 -8.90 8.17 -7.96
N SER A 156 -10.07 7.53 -8.12
CA SER A 156 -11.19 7.63 -7.18
C SER A 156 -10.85 7.03 -5.82
N VAL A 157 -10.27 5.82 -5.80
CA VAL A 157 -9.86 5.18 -4.53
C VAL A 157 -8.68 5.92 -3.89
N SER A 158 -7.72 6.40 -4.69
CA SER A 158 -6.61 7.23 -4.22
C SER A 158 -7.10 8.51 -3.58
N TYR A 159 -7.99 9.25 -4.26
CA TYR A 159 -8.55 10.49 -3.75
C TYR A 159 -9.32 10.28 -2.44
N ALA A 160 -10.15 9.25 -2.37
CA ALA A 160 -10.86 8.91 -1.14
C ALA A 160 -9.91 8.59 0.03
N THR A 161 -8.86 7.80 -0.21
CA THR A 161 -7.81 7.54 0.78
C THR A 161 -7.10 8.82 1.20
N TRP A 162 -6.72 9.67 0.25
CA TRP A 162 -6.09 10.96 0.52
C TRP A 162 -6.95 11.83 1.44
N VAL A 163 -8.27 11.92 1.19
CA VAL A 163 -9.19 12.69 2.03
C VAL A 163 -9.23 12.16 3.47
N VAL A 164 -9.31 10.84 3.66
CA VAL A 164 -9.34 10.22 5.00
C VAL A 164 -8.04 10.51 5.78
N VAL A 165 -6.89 10.47 5.09
CA VAL A 165 -5.59 10.77 5.69
C VAL A 165 -5.43 12.28 5.96
N LEU A 166 -5.81 13.13 5.01
CA LEU A 166 -5.83 14.59 5.16
C LEU A 166 -6.69 15.03 6.34
N TYR A 167 -7.85 14.43 6.55
CA TYR A 167 -8.74 14.78 7.66
C TYR A 167 -8.14 14.44 9.03
N SER A 168 -7.26 13.43 9.09
CA SER A 168 -6.53 13.10 10.31
C SER A 168 -5.49 14.17 10.65
N THR A 169 -4.69 14.58 9.67
CA THR A 169 -3.51 15.43 9.89
C THR A 169 -3.85 16.91 9.91
N SER A 170 -4.87 17.35 9.16
CA SER A 170 -5.40 18.73 9.23
C SER A 170 -5.87 19.12 10.64
N TYR A 171 -6.31 18.16 11.45
CA TYR A 171 -6.68 18.39 12.85
C TYR A 171 -5.55 19.05 13.65
N THR A 172 -4.29 18.68 13.39
CA THR A 172 -3.12 19.19 14.14
C THR A 172 -2.96 20.70 14.05
N ALA A 173 -3.26 21.28 12.88
CA ALA A 173 -3.19 22.73 12.66
C ALA A 173 -4.32 23.49 13.40
N THR A 174 -5.45 22.82 13.65
CA THR A 174 -6.63 23.42 14.30
C THR A 174 -6.62 23.33 15.83
N ILE A 175 -5.66 22.58 16.41
CA ILE A 175 -5.55 22.36 17.87
C ILE A 175 -5.61 23.67 18.68
N PRO A 176 -4.90 24.76 18.32
CA PRO A 176 -4.96 26.00 19.10
C PRO A 176 -6.37 26.58 19.19
N GLY A 177 -7.15 26.50 18.10
CA GLY A 177 -8.53 26.99 18.06
C GLY A 177 -9.48 26.13 18.89
N ILE A 178 -9.30 24.81 18.84
CA ILE A 178 -10.07 23.85 19.65
C ILE A 178 -9.79 24.07 21.14
N MET A 179 -8.53 24.30 21.52
CA MET A 179 -8.15 24.60 22.89
C MET A 179 -8.76 25.92 23.40
N ALA A 180 -8.77 26.96 22.56
CA ALA A 180 -9.36 28.25 22.89
C ALA A 180 -10.89 28.18 23.07
N GLU A 181 -11.59 27.47 22.17
CA GLU A 181 -13.05 27.34 22.21
C GLU A 181 -13.52 26.54 23.45
N PHE A 182 -12.85 25.42 23.76
CA PHE A 182 -13.26 24.53 24.84
C PHE A 182 -12.55 24.78 26.17
N GLY A 183 -11.71 25.83 26.27
CA GLY A 183 -11.00 26.20 27.49
C GLY A 183 -10.01 25.13 27.98
N VAL A 184 -9.39 24.38 27.08
CA VAL A 184 -8.50 23.26 27.43
C VAL A 184 -7.06 23.75 27.52
N SER A 185 -6.52 23.80 28.74
CA SER A 185 -5.14 24.26 28.98
C SER A 185 -4.06 23.23 28.62
N SER A 186 -4.42 21.94 28.57
CA SER A 186 -3.49 20.84 28.35
C SER A 186 -3.45 20.40 26.89
N ARG A 187 -2.36 20.73 26.19
CA ARG A 187 -2.11 20.30 24.80
C ARG A 187 -2.28 18.78 24.59
N PRO A 188 -1.81 17.89 25.48
CA PRO A 188 -1.99 16.45 25.30
C PRO A 188 -3.46 16.02 25.21
N VAL A 189 -4.35 16.70 25.94
CA VAL A 189 -5.79 16.39 25.93
C VAL A 189 -6.42 16.79 24.60
N ALA A 190 -6.01 17.92 24.00
CA ALA A 190 -6.49 18.33 22.68
C ALA A 190 -5.96 17.40 21.56
N THR A 191 -4.74 16.87 21.69
CA THR A 191 -4.16 15.91 20.75
C THR A 191 -4.88 14.56 20.75
N LEU A 192 -5.70 14.26 21.77
CA LEU A 192 -6.50 13.02 21.80
C LEU A 192 -7.40 12.87 20.58
N GLY A 193 -7.88 13.96 19.98
CA GLY A 193 -8.69 13.90 18.76
C GLY A 193 -7.95 13.35 17.54
N LEU A 194 -6.62 13.47 17.49
CA LEU A 194 -5.78 12.83 16.48
C LEU A 194 -5.53 11.36 16.82
N THR A 195 -5.10 11.07 18.05
CA THR A 195 -4.70 9.71 18.43
C THR A 195 -5.87 8.74 18.42
N THR A 196 -7.03 9.16 18.93
CA THR A 196 -8.27 8.36 18.88
C THR A 196 -8.75 8.18 17.44
N TYR A 197 -8.60 9.17 16.57
CA TYR A 197 -8.90 9.00 15.14
C TYR A 197 -8.04 7.90 14.52
N LEU A 198 -6.73 7.89 14.78
CA LEU A 198 -5.83 6.84 14.28
C LEU A 198 -6.17 5.46 14.90
N LEU A 199 -6.55 5.41 16.19
CA LEU A 199 -7.04 4.18 16.82
C LEU A 199 -8.34 3.69 16.17
N GLY A 200 -9.24 4.60 15.80
CA GLY A 200 -10.46 4.27 15.06
C GLY A 200 -10.16 3.71 13.67
N LEU A 201 -9.19 4.29 12.94
CA LEU A 201 -8.72 3.73 11.67
C LEU A 201 -8.15 2.32 11.83
N ALA A 202 -7.35 2.09 12.88
CA ALA A 202 -6.76 0.79 13.16
C ALA A 202 -7.81 -0.26 13.57
N ALA A 203 -8.76 0.10 14.44
CA ALA A 203 -9.84 -0.79 14.83
C ALA A 203 -10.78 -1.09 13.66
N GLY A 204 -11.09 -0.09 12.84
CA GLY A 204 -11.94 -0.22 11.67
C GLY A 204 -11.30 -1.09 10.58
N SER A 205 -9.99 -0.97 10.34
CA SER A 205 -9.33 -1.73 9.27
C SER A 205 -9.41 -3.24 9.50
N VAL A 206 -9.32 -3.68 10.75
CA VAL A 206 -9.43 -5.09 11.17
C VAL A 206 -10.80 -5.68 10.80
N VAL A 207 -11.88 -4.91 10.97
CA VAL A 207 -13.25 -5.39 10.70
C VAL A 207 -13.64 -5.20 9.24
N VAL A 208 -13.30 -4.04 8.67
CA VAL A 208 -13.78 -3.64 7.35
C VAL A 208 -12.99 -4.31 6.21
N ALA A 209 -11.75 -4.74 6.46
CA ALA A 209 -10.97 -5.53 5.49
C ALA A 209 -11.71 -6.79 5.00
N PRO A 210 -12.04 -7.76 5.88
CA PRO A 210 -12.75 -8.96 5.48
C PRO A 210 -14.21 -8.71 5.07
N MET A 211 -14.85 -7.65 5.60
CA MET A 211 -16.20 -7.29 5.15
C MET A 211 -16.23 -6.97 3.65
N SER A 212 -15.18 -6.35 3.10
CA SER A 212 -15.11 -6.04 1.67
C SER A 212 -15.02 -7.29 0.78
N GLU A 213 -14.45 -8.38 1.29
CA GLU A 213 -14.37 -9.66 0.60
C GLU A 213 -15.70 -10.43 0.65
N LEU A 214 -16.49 -10.23 1.71
CA LEU A 214 -17.78 -10.91 1.88
C LEU A 214 -18.90 -10.25 1.08
N TYR A 215 -19.00 -8.92 1.16
CA TYR A 215 -20.12 -8.15 0.62
C TYR A 215 -19.81 -7.46 -0.72
N GLY A 216 -18.55 -7.48 -1.17
CA GLY A 216 -18.07 -6.74 -2.34
C GLY A 216 -17.45 -5.39 -1.94
N ARG A 217 -16.51 -4.91 -2.75
CA ARG A 217 -15.73 -3.72 -2.42
C ARG A 217 -16.54 -2.44 -2.58
N ARG A 218 -17.34 -2.34 -3.65
CA ARG A 218 -18.12 -1.12 -3.93
C ARG A 218 -19.14 -0.83 -2.84
N VAL A 219 -19.89 -1.83 -2.40
CA VAL A 219 -20.95 -1.66 -1.39
C VAL A 219 -20.33 -1.21 -0.06
N VAL A 220 -19.25 -1.88 0.36
CA VAL A 220 -18.55 -1.52 1.59
C VAL A 220 -18.00 -0.10 1.51
N TYR A 221 -17.40 0.29 0.40
CA TYR A 221 -16.92 1.66 0.23
C TYR A 221 -18.03 2.71 0.31
N LEU A 222 -19.15 2.52 -0.38
CA LEU A 222 -20.22 3.51 -0.38
C LEU A 222 -20.87 3.65 0.99
N VAL A 223 -21.11 2.53 1.69
CA VAL A 223 -21.69 2.58 3.04
C VAL A 223 -20.72 3.24 4.01
N CYS A 224 -19.46 2.80 4.04
CA CYS A 224 -18.46 3.33 4.97
C CYS A 224 -18.14 4.80 4.68
N LEU A 225 -17.92 5.17 3.43
CA LEU A 225 -17.61 6.56 3.05
C LEU A 225 -18.83 7.48 3.24
N GLY A 226 -20.05 7.00 2.97
CA GLY A 226 -21.27 7.73 3.25
C GLY A 226 -21.45 8.01 4.74
N LEU A 227 -21.24 6.99 5.59
CA LEU A 227 -21.27 7.16 7.05
C LEU A 227 -20.16 8.11 7.53
N PHE A 228 -18.95 8.02 6.96
CA PHE A 228 -17.86 8.93 7.25
C PHE A 228 -18.26 10.39 6.96
N VAL A 229 -18.82 10.68 5.78
CA VAL A 229 -19.31 12.03 5.40
C VAL A 229 -20.35 12.54 6.39
N VAL A 230 -21.33 11.71 6.75
CA VAL A 230 -22.39 12.09 7.70
C VAL A 230 -21.83 12.36 9.09
N LEU A 231 -20.86 11.57 9.55
CA LEU A 231 -20.24 11.73 10.87
C LEU A 231 -19.31 12.94 10.98
N ILE A 232 -18.92 13.58 9.87
CA ILE A 232 -18.22 14.86 9.91
C ILE A 232 -19.15 16.01 10.34
N ILE A 233 -20.47 15.91 10.10
CA ILE A 233 -21.45 16.95 10.47
C ILE A 233 -21.43 17.23 11.98
N PRO A 234 -21.60 16.21 12.86
CA PRO A 234 -21.48 16.44 14.30
C PRO A 234 -20.08 16.88 14.74
N CYS A 235 -19.01 16.58 13.99
CA CYS A 235 -17.67 17.12 14.29
C CYS A 235 -17.59 18.64 14.07
N GLY A 236 -18.24 19.17 13.02
CA GLY A 236 -18.29 20.61 12.74
C GLY A 236 -19.20 21.39 13.69
N LEU A 237 -20.21 20.71 14.25
CA LEU A 237 -21.19 21.27 15.19
C LEU A 237 -20.86 20.97 16.66
N ALA A 238 -19.72 20.31 16.93
CA ALA A 238 -19.38 19.83 18.25
C ALA A 238 -19.37 20.97 19.29
N THR A 239 -20.04 20.71 20.42
CA THR A 239 -20.14 21.65 21.54
C THR A 239 -19.14 21.37 22.66
N GLY A 240 -18.47 20.22 22.59
CA GLY A 240 -17.41 19.85 23.53
C GLY A 240 -16.33 18.98 22.90
N LEU A 241 -15.17 18.95 23.55
CA LEU A 241 -14.03 18.14 23.11
C LEU A 241 -14.34 16.64 23.14
N ALA A 242 -15.03 16.15 24.17
CA ALA A 242 -15.36 14.72 24.29
C ALA A 242 -16.27 14.24 23.14
N GLU A 243 -17.28 15.05 22.78
CA GLU A 243 -18.15 14.81 21.63
C GLU A 243 -17.33 14.74 20.34
N LEU A 244 -16.48 15.75 20.11
CA LEU A 244 -15.60 15.79 18.94
C LEU A 244 -14.72 14.54 18.84
N VAL A 245 -14.11 14.12 19.95
CA VAL A 245 -13.23 12.94 20.02
C VAL A 245 -13.99 11.65 19.71
N VAL A 246 -15.15 11.43 20.34
CA VAL A 246 -15.95 10.21 20.16
C VAL A 246 -16.48 10.10 18.74
N VAL A 247 -17.04 11.18 18.21
CA VAL A 247 -17.60 11.19 16.85
C VAL A 247 -16.48 11.00 15.82
N ARG A 248 -15.31 11.63 16.01
CA ARG A 248 -14.14 11.41 15.14
C ARG A 248 -13.65 9.97 15.19
N PHE A 249 -13.64 9.33 16.36
CA PHE A 249 -13.30 7.90 16.48
C PHE A 249 -14.26 7.03 15.66
N ILE A 250 -15.57 7.22 15.84
CA ILE A 250 -16.58 6.44 15.11
C ILE A 250 -16.48 6.71 13.60
N GLY A 251 -16.29 7.97 13.20
CA GLY A 251 -16.05 8.34 11.81
C GLY A 251 -14.84 7.61 11.24
N ALA A 252 -13.71 7.63 11.96
CA ALA A 252 -12.49 6.93 11.54
C ALA A 252 -12.69 5.42 11.36
N VAL A 253 -13.49 4.76 12.20
CA VAL A 253 -13.81 3.33 12.04
C VAL A 253 -14.40 3.05 10.65
N PHE A 254 -15.28 3.92 10.15
CA PHE A 254 -15.82 3.80 8.80
C PHE A 254 -14.82 4.28 7.73
N GLY A 255 -14.08 5.36 7.98
CA GLY A 255 -13.03 5.86 7.08
C GLY A 255 -11.92 4.83 6.81
N ALA A 256 -11.68 3.91 7.74
CA ALA A 256 -10.71 2.82 7.63
C ALA A 256 -10.90 1.95 6.37
N ALA A 257 -12.13 1.85 5.87
CA ALA A 257 -12.47 1.11 4.65
C ALA A 257 -11.60 1.55 3.46
N MET A 258 -11.36 2.85 3.34
CA MET A 258 -10.58 3.40 2.23
C MET A 258 -9.09 3.08 2.39
N ILE A 259 -8.56 3.00 3.61
CA ILE A 259 -7.14 2.70 3.81
C ILE A 259 -6.87 1.21 3.59
N SER A 260 -7.68 0.33 4.16
CA SER A 260 -7.43 -1.11 4.13
C SER A 260 -7.76 -1.76 2.79
N ASN A 261 -8.86 -1.35 2.13
CA ASN A 261 -9.36 -2.08 0.96
C ASN A 261 -8.92 -1.48 -0.36
N SER A 262 -8.64 -0.17 -0.43
CA SER A 262 -8.23 0.51 -1.67
C SER A 262 -7.04 -0.14 -2.40
N PRO A 263 -5.95 -0.58 -1.75
CA PRO A 263 -4.89 -1.29 -2.46
C PRO A 263 -5.40 -2.59 -3.09
N GLY A 264 -6.30 -3.32 -2.43
CA GLY A 264 -6.94 -4.51 -2.99
C GLY A 264 -7.74 -4.20 -4.26
N THR A 265 -8.44 -3.07 -4.31
CA THR A 265 -9.13 -2.62 -5.54
C THR A 265 -8.15 -2.36 -6.67
N VAL A 266 -6.98 -1.76 -6.38
CA VAL A 266 -5.94 -1.51 -7.39
C VAL A 266 -5.39 -2.83 -7.94
N VAL A 267 -5.17 -3.84 -7.09
CA VAL A 267 -4.76 -5.20 -7.53
C VAL A 267 -5.82 -5.85 -8.41
N ASP A 268 -7.10 -5.69 -8.08
CA ASP A 268 -8.19 -6.33 -8.82
C ASP A 268 -8.32 -5.79 -10.25
N ILE A 269 -8.01 -4.50 -10.48
CA ILE A 269 -8.09 -3.86 -11.80
C ILE A 269 -6.75 -3.80 -12.55
N ALA A 270 -5.62 -3.99 -11.87
CA ALA A 270 -4.31 -3.96 -12.51
C ALA A 270 -3.98 -5.31 -13.16
N GLY A 271 -3.37 -5.26 -14.36
CA GLY A 271 -2.71 -6.42 -14.96
C GLY A 271 -1.37 -6.68 -14.28
N HIS A 272 -0.85 -7.91 -14.39
CA HIS A 272 0.38 -8.35 -13.71
C HIS A 272 1.58 -7.42 -13.97
N GLU A 273 1.79 -6.99 -15.22
CA GLU A 273 2.87 -6.07 -15.60
C GLU A 273 2.64 -4.63 -15.11
N SER A 274 1.39 -4.16 -15.18
CA SER A 274 1.01 -2.79 -14.80
C SER A 274 0.80 -2.58 -13.30
N LEU A 275 0.87 -3.63 -12.49
CA LEU A 275 0.50 -3.60 -11.06
C LEU A 275 1.39 -2.64 -10.29
N ALA A 276 2.71 -2.71 -10.49
CA ALA A 276 3.66 -1.83 -9.82
C ALA A 276 3.35 -0.36 -10.12
N LEU A 277 3.13 -0.02 -11.39
CA LEU A 277 2.78 1.35 -11.80
C LEU A 277 1.46 1.83 -11.19
N CYS A 278 0.41 1.00 -11.20
CA CYS A 278 -0.87 1.37 -10.61
C CYS A 278 -0.77 1.57 -9.10
N MET A 279 0.02 0.74 -8.41
CA MET A 279 0.28 0.86 -6.97
C MET A 279 1.13 2.08 -6.63
N SER A 280 2.12 2.42 -7.46
CA SER A 280 2.90 3.65 -7.31
C SER A 280 2.00 4.87 -7.40
N TRP A 281 1.12 4.92 -8.40
CA TRP A 281 0.16 6.03 -8.55
C TRP A 281 -0.83 6.11 -7.38
N TYR A 282 -1.29 4.95 -6.90
CA TYR A 282 -2.12 4.90 -5.69
C TYR A 282 -1.39 5.44 -4.46
N SER A 283 -0.12 5.08 -4.27
CA SER A 283 0.65 5.40 -3.06
C SER A 283 0.94 6.90 -2.89
N ILE A 284 0.90 7.67 -3.98
CA ILE A 284 1.05 9.15 -3.93
C ILE A 284 0.01 9.74 -2.97
N ALA A 285 -1.23 9.29 -3.01
CA ALA A 285 -2.32 9.81 -2.18
C ALA A 285 -2.07 9.65 -0.67
N PRO A 286 -1.94 8.43 -0.10
CA PRO A 286 -1.72 8.25 1.33
C PRO A 286 -0.41 8.87 1.82
N LEU A 287 0.64 8.92 0.97
CA LEU A 287 1.92 9.55 1.34
C LEU A 287 1.84 11.08 1.37
N ASN A 288 1.06 11.71 0.49
CA ASN A 288 0.89 13.16 0.47
C ASN A 288 -0.15 13.67 1.47
N GLY A 289 -1.05 12.81 1.98
CA GLY A 289 -2.08 13.20 2.96
C GLY A 289 -1.51 13.87 4.22
N PRO A 290 -0.46 13.33 4.87
CA PRO A 290 0.14 13.94 6.06
C PRO A 290 0.87 15.25 5.80
N VAL A 291 1.37 15.47 4.58
CA VAL A 291 2.05 16.71 4.17
C VAL A 291 1.04 17.81 3.85
N THR A 292 0.03 17.45 3.04
CA THR A 292 -1.00 18.40 2.58
C THR A 292 -2.02 18.75 3.66
N GLY A 293 -2.26 17.86 4.64
CA GLY A 293 -3.27 18.09 5.67
C GLY A 293 -2.99 19.28 6.59
N PRO A 294 -1.82 19.40 7.24
CA PRO A 294 -1.49 20.58 8.04
C PRO A 294 -1.41 21.86 7.21
N LEU A 295 -0.97 21.77 5.94
CA LEU A 295 -0.91 22.92 5.04
C LEU A 295 -2.30 23.49 4.75
N ILE A 296 -3.23 22.63 4.32
CA ILE A 296 -4.62 23.03 4.03
C ILE A 296 -5.34 23.40 5.34
N GLY A 297 -5.16 22.60 6.40
CA GLY A 297 -5.76 22.83 7.71
C GLY A 297 -5.32 24.14 8.35
N GLY A 298 -4.05 24.51 8.24
CA GLY A 298 -3.51 25.77 8.74
C GLY A 298 -4.06 26.98 8.00
N PHE A 299 -4.08 26.93 6.66
CA PHE A 299 -4.65 28.01 5.84
C PHE A 299 -6.14 28.25 6.13
N VAL A 300 -6.92 27.17 6.29
CA VAL A 300 -8.34 27.27 6.63
C VAL A 300 -8.54 27.77 8.05
N TYR A 301 -7.72 27.30 8.99
CA TYR A 301 -7.80 27.71 10.39
C TYR A 301 -7.55 29.21 10.56
N GLU A 302 -6.53 29.77 9.89
CA GLU A 302 -6.17 31.18 9.97
C GLU A 302 -7.28 32.11 9.45
N ASN A 303 -7.96 31.73 8.36
CA ASN A 303 -8.94 32.59 7.69
C ASN A 303 -10.40 32.36 8.16
N LEU A 304 -10.78 31.11 8.44
CA LEU A 304 -12.18 30.70 8.64
C LEU A 304 -12.42 29.99 9.97
N GLY A 305 -11.37 29.68 10.73
CA GLY A 305 -11.42 29.00 12.01
C GLY A 305 -11.50 27.47 11.92
N TRP A 306 -11.47 26.82 13.09
CA TRP A 306 -11.34 25.36 13.20
C TRP A 306 -12.57 24.58 12.72
N ARG A 307 -13.78 25.14 12.89
CA ARG A 307 -15.04 24.51 12.45
C ARG A 307 -15.08 24.32 10.95
N TRP A 308 -14.55 25.29 10.19
CA TRP A 308 -14.48 25.22 8.73
C TRP A 308 -13.57 24.10 8.25
N GLY A 309 -12.53 23.72 9.00
CA GLY A 309 -11.72 22.54 8.69
C GLY A 309 -12.56 21.25 8.53
N ASN A 310 -13.59 21.06 9.37
CA ASN A 310 -14.51 19.93 9.26
C ASN A 310 -15.42 20.06 8.03
N TRP A 311 -15.96 21.26 7.75
CA TRP A 311 -16.80 21.50 6.58
C TRP A 311 -16.03 21.28 5.26
N LEU A 312 -14.77 21.70 5.18
CA LEU A 312 -13.92 21.43 4.04
C LEU A 312 -13.70 19.93 3.84
N ALA A 313 -13.36 19.22 4.90
CA ALA A 313 -13.18 17.77 4.84
C ALA A 313 -14.45 17.05 4.40
N MET A 314 -15.63 17.52 4.82
CA MET A 314 -16.92 16.99 4.37
C MET A 314 -17.15 17.20 2.88
N ILE A 315 -16.83 18.38 2.34
CA ILE A 315 -16.95 18.67 0.90
C ILE A 315 -16.04 17.73 0.11
N LEU A 316 -14.77 17.62 0.51
CA LEU A 316 -13.80 16.72 -0.15
C LEU A 316 -14.24 15.25 -0.06
N ALA A 317 -14.75 14.82 1.10
CA ALA A 317 -15.26 13.47 1.29
C ALA A 317 -16.56 13.23 0.48
N GLY A 318 -17.41 14.23 0.32
CA GLY A 318 -18.59 14.19 -0.53
C GLY A 318 -18.23 14.05 -2.01
N VAL A 319 -17.22 14.78 -2.48
CA VAL A 319 -16.67 14.60 -3.85
C VAL A 319 -16.12 13.20 -4.02
N ALA A 320 -15.39 12.68 -3.03
CA ALA A 320 -14.88 11.31 -3.06
C ALA A 320 -16.03 10.29 -3.11
N PHE A 321 -17.10 10.50 -2.36
CA PHE A 321 -18.30 9.65 -2.39
C PHE A 321 -18.96 9.64 -3.77
N VAL A 322 -19.12 10.80 -4.40
CA VAL A 322 -19.68 10.90 -5.75
C VAL A 322 -18.79 10.18 -6.76
N MET A 323 -17.48 10.41 -6.73
CA MET A 323 -16.53 9.72 -7.62
C MET A 323 -16.63 8.20 -7.47
N LEU A 324 -16.65 7.71 -6.24
CA LEU A 324 -16.71 6.28 -5.95
C LEU A 324 -18.08 5.66 -6.30
N SER A 325 -19.15 6.44 -6.28
CA SER A 325 -20.48 5.98 -6.69
C SER A 325 -20.56 5.62 -8.18
N LEU A 326 -19.74 6.27 -9.01
CA LEU A 326 -19.64 6.03 -10.45
C LEU A 326 -18.79 4.80 -10.80
N VAL A 327 -17.99 4.30 -9.85
CA VAL A 327 -17.16 3.11 -10.02
C VAL A 327 -18.02 1.84 -9.94
N LYS A 328 -17.79 0.91 -10.87
CA LYS A 328 -18.41 -0.42 -10.94
C LYS A 328 -17.76 -1.37 -9.94
N GLU A 329 -18.45 -2.46 -9.60
CA GLU A 329 -17.88 -3.47 -8.71
C GLU A 329 -16.60 -4.08 -9.32
N THR A 330 -15.51 -4.07 -8.55
CA THR A 330 -14.19 -4.57 -8.96
C THR A 330 -13.89 -5.97 -8.42
N TYR A 331 -14.64 -6.42 -7.41
CA TYR A 331 -14.36 -7.68 -6.74
C TYR A 331 -14.82 -8.91 -7.56
N MET A 332 -13.85 -9.66 -8.09
CA MET A 332 -14.10 -10.81 -8.98
C MET A 332 -15.01 -11.89 -8.37
N PRO A 333 -14.85 -12.29 -7.10
CA PRO A 333 -15.78 -13.26 -6.49
C PRO A 333 -17.22 -12.74 -6.36
N ALA A 334 -17.43 -11.44 -6.14
CA ALA A 334 -18.77 -10.86 -6.12
C ALA A 334 -19.40 -10.80 -7.51
N LEU A 335 -18.61 -10.48 -8.54
CA LEU A 335 -19.04 -10.53 -9.94
C LEU A 335 -19.49 -11.94 -10.33
N LEU A 336 -18.69 -12.96 -9.99
CA LEU A 336 -19.02 -14.37 -10.25
C LEU A 336 -20.29 -14.83 -9.54
N LYS A 337 -20.48 -14.46 -8.27
CA LYS A 337 -21.73 -14.74 -7.53
C LYS A 337 -22.93 -14.07 -8.20
N LYS A 338 -22.78 -12.83 -8.65
CA LYS A 338 -23.86 -12.09 -9.34
C LYS A 338 -24.18 -12.69 -10.71
N LYS A 339 -23.18 -13.12 -11.47
CA LYS A 339 -23.34 -13.81 -12.76
C LYS A 339 -24.01 -15.17 -12.59
N ALA A 340 -23.57 -15.97 -11.62
CA ALA A 340 -24.22 -17.24 -11.28
C ALA A 340 -25.68 -17.06 -10.84
N ALA A 341 -25.98 -16.05 -10.01
CA ALA A 341 -27.35 -15.73 -9.62
C ALA A 341 -28.23 -15.27 -10.80
N ARG A 342 -27.64 -14.60 -11.80
CA ARG A 342 -28.33 -14.20 -13.04
C ARG A 342 -28.66 -15.42 -13.90
N LEU A 343 -27.68 -16.30 -14.13
CA LEU A 343 -27.85 -17.53 -14.92
C LEU A 343 -28.85 -18.51 -14.30
N ARG A 344 -28.93 -18.60 -12.96
CA ARG A 344 -29.99 -19.36 -12.26
C ARG A 344 -31.38 -18.82 -12.59
N LYS A 345 -31.54 -17.50 -12.64
CA LYS A 345 -32.82 -16.84 -12.93
C LYS A 345 -33.23 -16.94 -14.40
N GLU A 346 -32.27 -16.83 -15.31
CA GLU A 346 -32.52 -16.85 -16.76
C GLU A 346 -32.76 -18.28 -17.28
N THR A 347 -31.96 -19.24 -16.83
CA THR A 347 -32.07 -20.65 -17.24
C THR A 347 -33.15 -21.41 -16.45
N GLY A 348 -33.56 -20.89 -15.28
CA GLY A 348 -34.45 -21.60 -14.35
C GLY A 348 -33.82 -22.85 -13.72
N ASP A 349 -32.50 -23.00 -13.82
CA ASP A 349 -31.75 -24.16 -13.35
C ASP A 349 -30.88 -23.76 -12.15
N ASP A 350 -31.16 -24.34 -10.98
CA ASP A 350 -30.43 -24.04 -9.73
C ASP A 350 -29.03 -24.67 -9.69
N ARG A 351 -28.64 -25.46 -10.70
CA ARG A 351 -27.34 -26.14 -10.76
C ARG A 351 -26.16 -25.22 -11.03
N TRP A 352 -26.36 -24.03 -11.59
CA TRP A 352 -25.30 -23.04 -11.80
C TRP A 352 -24.60 -22.70 -10.49
N TRP A 353 -23.28 -22.79 -10.43
CA TRP A 353 -22.49 -22.52 -9.22
C TRP A 353 -21.17 -21.81 -9.55
N CYS A 354 -20.59 -21.10 -8.59
CA CYS A 354 -19.25 -20.51 -8.73
C CYS A 354 -18.33 -21.04 -7.63
N ARG A 355 -17.01 -21.09 -7.88
CA ARG A 355 -16.02 -21.58 -6.89
C ARG A 355 -16.03 -20.85 -5.55
N HIS A 356 -16.49 -19.60 -5.54
CA HIS A 356 -16.60 -18.76 -4.36
C HIS A 356 -17.97 -18.85 -3.66
N ASP A 357 -18.86 -19.76 -4.07
CA ASP A 357 -20.17 -20.03 -3.48
C ASP A 357 -20.11 -21.04 -2.32
N GLN A 358 -18.98 -21.08 -1.59
CA GLN A 358 -18.85 -21.93 -0.41
C GLN A 358 -19.77 -21.39 0.70
N ARG A 359 -20.70 -22.23 1.17
CA ARG A 359 -21.61 -21.97 2.30
C ARG A 359 -20.87 -22.03 3.66
N ILE A 360 -19.71 -21.40 3.77
CA ILE A 360 -19.07 -21.25 5.08
C ILE A 360 -19.78 -20.11 5.79
N SER A 361 -20.05 -20.28 7.09
CA SER A 361 -20.65 -19.24 7.92
C SER A 361 -19.83 -17.96 7.81
N THR A 362 -20.48 -16.84 7.48
CA THR A 362 -19.84 -15.52 7.35
C THR A 362 -19.11 -15.12 8.62
N LEU A 363 -19.60 -15.55 9.78
CA LEU A 363 -18.97 -15.34 11.08
C LEU A 363 -17.72 -16.19 11.29
N ASP A 364 -17.69 -17.43 10.79
CA ASP A 364 -16.50 -18.28 10.91
C ASP A 364 -15.37 -17.82 9.99
N LEU A 365 -15.72 -17.35 8.78
CA LEU A 365 -14.79 -16.69 7.87
C LEU A 365 -14.24 -15.40 8.48
N LEU A 366 -15.11 -14.57 9.05
CA LEU A 366 -14.70 -13.33 9.73
C LEU A 366 -13.78 -13.64 10.92
N LYS A 367 -14.14 -14.60 11.77
CA LYS A 367 -13.34 -15.02 12.93
C LYS A 367 -11.97 -15.55 12.50
N THR A 368 -11.92 -16.35 11.44
CA THR A 368 -10.66 -16.90 10.92
C THR A 368 -9.77 -15.82 10.32
N ASN A 369 -10.35 -14.89 9.53
CA ASN A 369 -9.59 -13.80 8.92
C ASN A 369 -9.16 -12.73 9.94
N LEU A 370 -9.96 -12.44 10.97
CA LEU A 370 -9.55 -11.56 12.07
C LEU A 370 -8.48 -12.19 12.95
N GLY A 371 -8.55 -13.50 13.21
CA GLY A 371 -7.60 -14.18 14.09
C GLY A 371 -6.17 -14.22 13.55
N ARG A 372 -6.01 -14.35 12.22
CA ARG A 372 -4.70 -14.51 11.57
C ARG A 372 -3.73 -13.35 11.85
N PRO A 373 -4.09 -12.06 11.65
CA PRO A 373 -3.21 -10.94 11.96
C PRO A 373 -2.73 -10.89 13.42
N PHE A 374 -3.60 -11.21 14.38
CA PHE A 374 -3.20 -11.21 15.80
C PHE A 374 -2.28 -12.38 16.15
N VAL A 375 -2.53 -13.55 15.58
CA VAL A 375 -1.62 -14.71 15.73
C VAL A 375 -0.27 -14.35 15.13
N LEU A 376 -0.22 -13.88 13.87
CA LEU A 376 1.01 -13.44 13.21
C LEU A 376 1.76 -12.39 14.04
N ALA A 377 1.07 -11.35 14.52
CA ALA A 377 1.65 -10.30 15.36
C ALA A 377 2.24 -10.82 16.68
N ALA A 378 1.74 -11.92 17.24
CA ALA A 378 2.25 -12.54 18.46
C ALA A 378 3.29 -13.63 18.21
N THR A 379 3.29 -14.27 17.04
CA THR A 379 4.17 -15.41 16.76
C THR A 379 5.38 -15.06 15.90
N GLU A 380 5.33 -13.98 15.12
CA GLU A 380 6.42 -13.60 14.21
C GLU A 380 7.34 -12.54 14.83
N PRO A 381 8.59 -12.90 15.21
CA PRO A 381 9.52 -11.96 15.84
C PRO A 381 9.90 -10.77 14.95
N ILE A 382 9.84 -10.95 13.63
CA ILE A 382 10.17 -9.89 12.67
C ILE A 382 9.23 -8.69 12.79
N LEU A 383 7.97 -8.91 13.14
CA LEU A 383 7.00 -7.83 13.37
C LEU A 383 7.36 -7.05 14.65
N TRP A 384 7.88 -7.71 15.68
CA TRP A 384 8.34 -7.04 16.89
C TRP A 384 9.56 -6.17 16.61
N PHE A 385 10.55 -6.70 15.88
CA PHE A 385 11.71 -5.92 15.47
C PHE A 385 11.32 -4.72 14.61
N PHE A 386 10.42 -4.89 13.63
CA PHE A 386 9.98 -3.80 12.77
C PHE A 386 9.19 -2.73 13.54
N ASN A 387 8.29 -3.12 14.45
CA ASN A 387 7.55 -2.18 15.29
C ASN A 387 8.47 -1.43 16.26
N ILE A 388 9.44 -2.10 16.87
CA ILE A 388 10.42 -1.44 17.76
C ILE A 388 11.30 -0.48 16.96
N TRP A 389 11.79 -0.89 15.80
CA TRP A 389 12.64 -0.06 14.94
C TRP A 389 11.91 1.20 14.47
N SER A 390 10.69 1.05 13.94
CA SER A 390 9.87 2.18 13.46
C SER A 390 9.47 3.18 14.55
N VAL A 391 9.37 2.75 15.81
CA VAL A 391 9.11 3.67 16.93
C VAL A 391 10.37 4.39 17.41
N ASN A 392 11.54 3.75 17.34
CA ASN A 392 12.79 4.32 17.87
C ASN A 392 13.55 5.18 16.85
N PHE A 393 13.29 5.02 15.55
CA PHE A 393 13.96 5.75 14.48
C PHE A 393 12.92 6.42 13.56
N PRO A 394 12.59 7.71 13.81
CA PRO A 394 11.64 8.47 13.00
C PRO A 394 12.21 8.95 11.66
#